data_AF-A0A921NC97-F1
#
_entry.id   AF-A0A921NC97-F1
#
_cell.length_a   1.000
_cell.length_b   1.000
_cell.length_c   1.000
_cell.angle_alpha   90.00
_cell.angle_beta   90.00
_cell.angle_gamma   90.00
#
_symmetry.space_group_name_H-M   'P 1'
#
loop_
_entity.id
_entity.type
_entity.pdbx_description
1 polymer ?
#
loop_
_entity_poly.entity_id
_entity_poly.type
_entity_poly.pdbx_seq_one_letter_code
_entity_poly.pdbx_strand_id
1 'polypeptide(L)'
;MNLQKLFEMQAALDAFIEKTQNITQDVFYEKGLALLVELGELANETRCFKFWSTKGPSAREVILEEFVDSIHFMLSLGLMRDLQFEEWQMVEDKADLTQIFIDTQVAITQFIQQPNEMSYHNIWSNYARLAYNLTFSAQEIIDAYIEKNEENYARQRSGY
;
A
#
# COMPACT_ATOMS: atom_id res chain seq x y z
N MET A 1 -6.77 3.29 13.40
CA MET A 1 -7.47 2.25 12.62
C MET A 1 -6.90 0.89 13.00
N ASN A 2 -7.75 -0.11 13.24
CA ASN A 2 -7.28 -1.45 13.61
C ASN A 2 -6.89 -2.23 12.34
N LEU A 3 -5.65 -2.73 12.29
CA LEU A 3 -5.10 -3.46 11.15
C LEU A 3 -5.16 -4.99 11.28
N GLN A 4 -5.53 -5.53 12.45
CA GLN A 4 -5.49 -6.97 12.71
C GLN A 4 -6.29 -7.76 11.68
N LYS A 5 -7.53 -7.32 11.40
CA LYS A 5 -8.38 -7.93 10.37
C LYS A 5 -7.76 -7.86 8.97
N LEU A 6 -7.08 -6.76 8.65
CA LEU A 6 -6.43 -6.57 7.35
C LEU A 6 -5.23 -7.50 7.18
N PHE A 7 -4.40 -7.67 8.23
CA PHE A 7 -3.32 -8.67 8.22
C PHE A 7 -3.84 -10.10 8.05
N GLU A 8 -4.92 -10.47 8.75
CA GLU A 8 -5.56 -11.78 8.61
C GLU A 8 -6.06 -12.03 7.17
N MET A 9 -6.73 -11.03 6.58
CA MET A 9 -7.19 -11.09 5.20
C MET A 9 -6.04 -11.18 4.20
N GLN A 10 -4.97 -10.41 4.40
CA GLN A 10 -3.80 -10.46 3.52
C GLN A 10 -3.08 -11.80 3.62
N ALA A 11 -2.91 -12.35 4.83
CA ALA A 11 -2.26 -13.64 5.03
C ALA A 11 -3.01 -14.76 4.31
N ALA A 12 -4.35 -14.73 4.36
CA ALA A 12 -5.18 -15.69 3.65
C ALA A 12 -5.08 -15.54 2.12
N LEU A 13 -4.97 -14.31 1.61
CA LEU A 13 -4.84 -14.04 0.18
C LEU A 13 -3.45 -14.48 -0.33
N ASP A 14 -2.39 -14.13 0.40
CA ASP A 14 -1.01 -14.50 0.08
C ASP A 14 -0.86 -16.03 0.01
N ALA A 15 -1.35 -16.74 1.04
CA ALA A 15 -1.29 -18.21 1.07
C ALA A 15 -2.08 -18.84 -0.09
N PHE A 16 -3.18 -18.22 -0.52
CA PHE A 16 -3.95 -18.67 -1.68
C PHE A 16 -3.19 -18.48 -2.99
N ILE A 17 -2.57 -17.32 -3.19
CA ILE A 17 -1.75 -17.00 -4.38
C ILE A 17 -0.55 -17.94 -4.45
N GLU A 18 0.20 -18.06 -3.36
CA GLU A 18 1.40 -18.90 -3.30
C GLU A 18 1.09 -20.36 -3.65
N LYS A 19 0.00 -20.89 -3.11
CA LYS A 19 -0.47 -22.23 -3.44
C LYS A 19 -0.93 -22.36 -4.90
N THR A 20 -1.67 -21.39 -5.41
CA THR A 20 -2.24 -21.43 -6.77
C THR A 20 -1.15 -21.33 -7.83
N GLN A 21 -0.15 -20.48 -7.60
CA GLN A 21 0.95 -20.19 -8.52
C GLN A 21 2.20 -21.06 -8.25
N ASN A 22 2.14 -21.99 -7.29
CA ASN A 22 3.27 -22.83 -6.84
C ASN A 22 4.53 -22.01 -6.48
N ILE A 23 4.36 -20.89 -5.80
CA ILE A 23 5.47 -20.05 -5.33
C ILE A 23 6.04 -20.71 -4.06
N THR A 24 7.32 -21.08 -4.12
CA THR A 24 8.03 -21.71 -2.99
C THR A 24 9.27 -20.94 -2.56
N GLN A 25 9.68 -19.94 -3.34
CA GLN A 25 10.82 -19.08 -3.08
C GLN A 25 10.43 -17.85 -2.25
N ASP A 26 11.41 -17.22 -1.61
CA ASP A 26 11.23 -15.90 -1.00
C ASP A 26 11.07 -14.85 -2.10
N VAL A 27 9.90 -14.21 -2.15
CA VAL A 27 9.52 -13.16 -3.13
C VAL A 27 9.53 -11.75 -2.53
N PHE A 28 10.29 -11.53 -1.45
CA PHE A 28 10.30 -10.26 -0.74
C PHE A 28 10.71 -9.08 -1.62
N TYR A 29 11.74 -9.26 -2.46
CA TYR A 29 12.20 -8.18 -3.35
C TYR A 29 11.18 -7.89 -4.45
N GLU A 30 10.50 -8.90 -4.96
CA GLU A 30 9.43 -8.79 -5.95
C GLU A 30 8.24 -8.02 -5.36
N LYS A 31 7.79 -8.35 -4.15
CA LYS A 31 6.73 -7.60 -3.45
C LYS A 31 7.18 -6.19 -3.06
N GLY A 32 8.46 -6.00 -2.72
CA GLY A 32 9.05 -4.68 -2.48
C GLY A 32 9.06 -3.81 -3.74
N LEU A 33 9.38 -4.38 -4.89
CA LEU A 33 9.28 -3.69 -6.18
C LEU A 33 7.83 -3.39 -6.53
N ALA A 34 6.90 -4.32 -6.30
CA ALA A 34 5.48 -4.09 -6.52
C ALA A 34 4.99 -2.88 -5.71
N LEU A 35 5.32 -2.79 -4.42
CA LEU A 35 4.98 -1.61 -3.60
C LEU A 35 5.55 -0.29 -4.15
N LEU A 36 6.76 -0.30 -4.72
CA LEU A 36 7.33 0.88 -5.38
C LEU A 36 6.57 1.26 -6.67
N VAL A 37 6.11 0.26 -7.42
CA VAL A 37 5.29 0.46 -8.62
C VAL A 37 3.93 1.04 -8.23
N GLU A 38 3.22 0.43 -7.27
CA GLU A 38 1.92 0.93 -6.79
C GLU A 38 2.02 2.36 -6.25
N LEU A 39 3.07 2.70 -5.51
CA LEU A 39 3.30 4.08 -5.07
C LEU A 39 3.44 5.05 -6.27
N GLY A 40 4.11 4.60 -7.33
CA GLY A 40 4.28 5.34 -8.57
C GLY A 40 2.97 5.51 -9.34
N GLU A 41 2.13 4.46 -9.38
CA GLU A 41 0.80 4.48 -9.98
C GLU A 41 -0.12 5.45 -9.22
N LEU A 42 -0.16 5.35 -7.89
CA LEU A 42 -0.83 6.33 -7.03
C LEU A 42 -0.35 7.77 -7.30
N ALA A 43 0.96 8.01 -7.32
CA ALA A 43 1.51 9.34 -7.63
C ALA A 43 1.07 9.84 -9.02
N ASN A 44 1.02 8.93 -10.00
CA ASN A 44 0.62 9.24 -11.37
C ASN A 44 -0.83 9.70 -11.49
N GLU A 45 -1.74 9.09 -10.70
CA GLU A 45 -3.18 9.40 -10.65
C GLU A 45 -3.47 10.70 -9.89
N THR A 46 -2.69 11.03 -8.86
CA THR A 46 -2.77 12.36 -8.21
C THR A 46 -2.25 13.49 -9.10
N ARG A 47 -1.28 13.17 -9.98
CA ARG A 47 -0.63 14.12 -10.90
C ARG A 47 0.05 15.30 -10.19
N CYS A 48 0.31 15.21 -8.88
CA CYS A 48 0.81 16.33 -8.07
C CYS A 48 2.18 16.87 -8.54
N PHE A 49 2.98 16.03 -9.21
CA PHE A 49 4.30 16.38 -9.72
C PHE A 49 4.29 16.93 -11.17
N LYS A 50 3.16 16.85 -11.89
CA LYS A 50 3.08 17.15 -13.33
C LYS A 50 2.93 18.65 -13.59
N PHE A 51 3.91 19.45 -13.17
CA PHE A 51 3.91 20.92 -13.27
C PHE A 51 3.81 21.48 -14.70
N TRP A 52 4.09 20.66 -15.72
CA TRP A 52 3.99 21.02 -17.13
C TRP A 52 2.60 20.75 -17.74
N SER A 53 1.61 20.35 -16.94
CA SER A 53 0.28 19.98 -17.41
C SER A 53 -0.82 20.62 -16.56
N THR A 54 -1.89 21.05 -17.21
CA THR A 54 -3.10 21.61 -16.55
C THR A 54 -4.19 20.56 -16.30
N LYS A 55 -4.02 19.32 -16.76
CA LYS A 55 -4.97 18.24 -16.49
C LYS A 55 -4.94 17.91 -14.99
N GLY A 56 -6.10 18.01 -14.34
CA GLY A 56 -6.29 17.66 -12.92
C GLY A 56 -6.18 16.16 -12.64
N PRO A 57 -6.19 15.77 -11.35
CA PRO A 57 -6.09 14.38 -10.91
C PRO A 57 -7.21 13.50 -11.49
N SER A 58 -7.01 12.19 -11.43
CA SER A 58 -8.07 11.23 -11.70
C SER A 58 -9.20 11.31 -10.66
N ALA A 59 -10.27 10.56 -10.90
CA ALA A 59 -11.38 10.48 -9.95
C ALA A 59 -10.88 9.97 -8.58
N ARG A 60 -11.51 10.41 -7.50
CA ARG A 60 -11.04 10.10 -6.14
C ARG A 60 -11.05 8.61 -5.86
N GLU A 61 -12.02 7.89 -6.42
CA GLU A 61 -12.18 6.45 -6.30
C GLU A 61 -11.01 5.71 -6.94
N VAL A 62 -10.52 6.18 -8.10
CA VAL A 62 -9.33 5.63 -8.75
C VAL A 62 -8.10 5.84 -7.88
N ILE A 63 -7.91 7.04 -7.33
CA ILE A 63 -6.77 7.32 -6.43
C ILE A 63 -6.84 6.46 -5.16
N LEU A 64 -8.04 6.22 -4.62
CA LEU A 64 -8.23 5.37 -3.46
C LEU A 64 -7.92 3.90 -3.78
N GLU A 65 -8.26 3.42 -4.97
CA GLU A 65 -7.92 2.08 -5.44
C GLU A 65 -6.39 1.87 -5.47
N GLU A 66 -5.66 2.77 -6.13
CA GLU A 66 -4.18 2.72 -6.17
C GLU A 66 -3.55 2.82 -4.76
N PHE A 67 -4.19 3.59 -3.88
CA PHE A 67 -3.75 3.71 -2.49
C PHE A 67 -3.89 2.37 -1.75
N VAL A 68 -5.00 1.66 -1.90
CA VAL A 68 -5.20 0.38 -1.21
C VAL A 68 -4.40 -0.75 -1.84
N ASP A 69 -4.07 -0.70 -3.13
CA ASP A 69 -3.13 -1.63 -3.76
C ASP A 69 -1.74 -1.57 -3.11
N SER A 70 -1.29 -0.37 -2.75
CA SER A 70 -0.08 -0.22 -1.94
C SER A 70 -0.22 -0.84 -0.54
N ILE A 71 -1.37 -0.67 0.12
CA ILE A 71 -1.62 -1.25 1.46
C ILE A 71 -1.57 -2.79 1.42
N HIS A 72 -2.05 -3.43 0.36
CA HIS A 72 -1.93 -4.87 0.17
C HIS A 72 -0.48 -5.34 0.24
N PHE A 73 0.43 -4.68 -0.50
CA PHE A 73 1.85 -5.05 -0.47
C PHE A 73 2.53 -4.68 0.85
N MET A 74 2.15 -3.57 1.49
CA MET A 74 2.68 -3.21 2.81
C MET A 74 2.37 -4.30 3.85
N LEU A 75 1.11 -4.74 3.94
CA LEU A 75 0.70 -5.81 4.83
C LEU A 75 1.44 -7.12 4.51
N SER A 76 1.52 -7.47 3.22
CA SER A 76 2.19 -8.68 2.77
C SER A 76 3.67 -8.71 3.13
N LEU A 77 4.38 -7.59 2.93
CA LEU A 77 5.78 -7.43 3.31
C LEU A 77 5.98 -7.51 4.83
N GLY A 78 5.05 -6.95 5.62
CA GLY A 78 5.05 -7.08 7.07
C GLY A 78 4.93 -8.54 7.51
N LEU A 79 3.97 -9.28 6.95
CA LEU A 79 3.77 -10.71 7.21
C LEU A 79 5.03 -11.53 6.92
N MET A 80 5.71 -11.27 5.80
CA MET A 80 6.94 -11.97 5.42
C MET A 80 8.14 -11.72 6.34
N ARG A 81 8.06 -10.72 7.23
CA ARG A 81 9.13 -10.34 8.16
C ARG A 81 8.69 -10.40 9.61
N ASP A 82 7.54 -11.01 9.88
CA ASP A 82 6.92 -11.08 11.21
C ASP A 82 6.71 -9.70 11.86
N LEU A 83 6.45 -8.69 11.02
CA LEU A 83 6.21 -7.29 11.43
C LEU A 83 4.71 -6.99 11.32
N GLN A 84 4.03 -7.04 12.46
CA GLN A 84 2.60 -6.75 12.58
C GLN A 84 2.37 -5.84 13.79
N PHE A 85 1.35 -5.00 13.70
CA PHE A 85 0.92 -4.14 14.79
C PHE A 85 -0.57 -3.87 14.66
N GLU A 86 -1.23 -3.61 15.79
CA GLU A 86 -2.69 -3.53 15.84
C GLU A 86 -3.23 -2.19 15.37
N GLU A 87 -2.55 -1.09 15.71
CA GLU A 87 -3.07 0.26 15.49
C GLU A 87 -2.22 1.08 14.53
N TRP A 88 -2.87 1.58 13.48
CA TRP A 88 -2.33 2.61 12.61
C TRP A 88 -3.01 3.95 12.86
N GLN A 89 -2.22 4.97 13.19
CA GLN A 89 -2.72 6.30 13.51
C GLN A 89 -2.66 7.22 12.30
N MET A 90 -3.80 7.84 11.98
CA MET A 90 -3.85 8.93 11.00
C MET A 90 -3.23 10.16 11.63
N VAL A 91 -2.42 10.90 10.87
CA VAL A 91 -1.75 12.11 11.33
C VAL A 91 -2.27 13.32 10.56
N GLU A 92 -2.55 14.40 11.27
CA GLU A 92 -2.83 15.68 10.65
C GLU A 92 -1.51 16.38 10.32
N ASP A 93 -1.02 16.17 9.10
CA ASP A 93 0.24 16.77 8.63
C ASP A 93 0.05 17.31 7.22
N LYS A 94 -0.37 18.58 7.11
CA LYS A 94 -0.58 19.22 5.79
C LYS A 94 0.77 19.56 5.18
N ALA A 95 1.11 18.93 4.07
CA ALA A 95 2.37 19.14 3.37
C ALA A 95 2.21 19.00 1.85
N ASP A 96 3.30 19.28 1.12
CA ASP A 96 3.33 19.10 -0.33
C ASP A 96 3.30 17.61 -0.68
N LEU A 97 2.32 17.20 -1.51
CA LEU A 97 2.15 15.80 -1.90
C LEU A 97 3.38 15.26 -2.63
N THR A 98 4.03 16.04 -3.49
CA THR A 98 5.22 15.58 -4.22
C THR A 98 6.34 15.23 -3.25
N GLN A 99 6.57 16.05 -2.23
CA GLN A 99 7.55 15.75 -1.18
C GLN A 99 7.18 14.49 -0.39
N ILE A 100 5.90 14.31 -0.02
CA ILE A 100 5.46 13.10 0.70
C ILE A 100 5.71 11.86 -0.16
N PHE A 101 5.41 11.87 -1.46
CA PHE A 101 5.71 10.73 -2.34
C PHE A 101 7.21 10.40 -2.39
N ILE A 102 8.08 11.40 -2.47
CA ILE A 102 9.54 11.20 -2.42
C ILE A 102 9.98 10.59 -1.08
N ASP A 103 9.49 11.14 0.04
CA ASP A 103 9.79 10.63 1.38
C ASP A 103 9.31 9.18 1.54
N THR A 104 8.12 8.87 0.99
CA THR A 104 7.54 7.53 1.01
C THR A 104 8.39 6.54 0.22
N GLN A 105 8.85 6.92 -0.98
CA GLN A 105 9.76 6.11 -1.78
C GLN A 105 11.08 5.83 -1.04
N VAL A 106 11.65 6.83 -0.38
CA VAL A 106 12.83 6.66 0.47
C VAL A 106 12.56 5.68 1.61
N ALA A 107 11.42 5.81 2.31
CA ALA A 107 11.06 4.88 3.40
C ALA A 107 10.91 3.43 2.91
N ILE A 108 10.26 3.21 1.76
CA ILE A 108 10.11 1.87 1.16
C ILE A 108 11.47 1.29 0.80
N THR A 109 12.33 2.05 0.11
CA THR A 109 13.67 1.57 -0.26
C THR A 109 14.54 1.26 0.96
N GLN A 110 14.45 2.05 2.02
CA GLN A 110 15.12 1.77 3.29
C GLN A 110 14.64 0.46 3.93
N PHE A 111 13.32 0.22 3.94
CA PHE A 111 12.76 -1.02 4.46
C PHE A 111 13.18 -2.24 3.63
N ILE A 112 13.18 -2.13 2.30
CA ILE A 112 13.65 -3.21 1.41
C ILE A 112 15.12 -3.58 1.72
N GLN A 113 15.97 -2.58 2.01
CA GLN A 113 17.37 -2.81 2.36
C GLN A 113 17.56 -3.32 3.78
N GLN A 114 16.74 -2.86 4.73
CA GLN A 114 16.84 -3.17 6.15
C GLN A 114 15.45 -3.42 6.73
N PRO A 115 14.88 -4.63 6.56
CA PRO A 115 13.52 -4.93 7.01
C PRO A 115 13.47 -5.13 8.52
N ASN A 116 13.15 -4.05 9.25
CA ASN A 116 12.99 -4.06 10.69
C ASN A 116 11.78 -3.21 11.08
N GLU A 117 11.41 -3.27 12.36
CA GLU A 117 10.23 -2.57 12.90
C GLU A 117 10.27 -1.06 12.62
N MET A 118 11.43 -0.41 12.79
CA MET A 118 11.56 1.03 12.58
C MET A 118 11.39 1.42 11.10
N SER A 119 12.07 0.74 10.18
CA SER A 119 11.94 1.03 8.75
C SER A 119 10.54 0.70 8.22
N TYR A 120 9.88 -0.33 8.77
CA TYR A 120 8.50 -0.66 8.45
C TYR A 120 7.52 0.42 8.93
N HIS A 121 7.63 0.86 10.19
CA HIS A 121 6.79 1.95 10.72
C HIS A 121 6.98 3.27 9.97
N ASN A 122 8.17 3.54 9.43
CA ASN A 122 8.39 4.71 8.59
C ASN A 122 7.56 4.69 7.30
N ILE A 123 7.30 3.51 6.70
CA ILE A 123 6.40 3.41 5.54
C ILE A 123 4.98 3.79 5.97
N TRP A 124 4.46 3.15 7.03
CA TRP A 124 3.11 3.42 7.54
C TRP A 124 2.91 4.87 7.97
N SER A 125 3.93 5.49 8.55
CA SER A 125 3.90 6.91 8.92
C SER A 125 3.77 7.81 7.69
N ASN A 126 4.49 7.51 6.60
CA ASN A 126 4.36 8.26 5.35
C ASN A 126 3.02 8.01 4.65
N TYR A 127 2.49 6.78 4.69
CA TYR A 127 1.15 6.50 4.17
C TYR A 127 0.05 7.22 4.97
N ALA A 128 0.25 7.46 6.27
CA ALA A 128 -0.70 8.25 7.06
C ALA A 128 -0.73 9.71 6.59
N ARG A 129 0.45 10.26 6.26
CA ARG A 129 0.57 11.61 5.65
C ARG A 129 -0.08 11.65 4.27
N LEU A 130 0.13 10.64 3.43
CA LEU A 130 -0.54 10.53 2.12
C LEU A 130 -2.06 10.49 2.29
N ALA A 131 -2.58 9.61 3.13
CA ALA A 131 -4.02 9.48 3.36
C ALA A 131 -4.65 10.80 3.83
N TYR A 132 -4.00 11.50 4.76
CA TYR A 132 -4.47 12.81 5.23
C TYR A 132 -4.51 13.85 4.10
N ASN A 133 -3.44 13.99 3.31
CA ASN A 133 -3.37 14.99 2.24
C ASN A 133 -4.22 14.63 1.01
N LEU A 134 -4.54 13.34 0.84
CA LEU A 134 -5.51 12.85 -0.15
C LEU A 134 -6.95 12.84 0.39
N THR A 135 -7.15 13.28 1.63
CA THR A 135 -8.46 13.39 2.30
C THR A 135 -9.21 12.05 2.42
N PHE A 136 -8.47 10.96 2.60
CA PHE A 136 -9.04 9.64 2.86
C PHE A 136 -9.29 9.44 4.35
N SER A 137 -10.49 8.98 4.69
CA SER A 137 -10.80 8.52 6.03
C SER A 137 -10.36 7.07 6.25
N ALA A 138 -10.15 6.69 7.51
CA ALA A 138 -9.84 5.32 7.88
C ALA A 138 -10.92 4.33 7.39
N GLN A 139 -12.20 4.71 7.47
CA GLN A 139 -13.29 3.85 7.05
C GLN A 139 -13.25 3.58 5.53
N GLU A 140 -13.02 4.61 4.72
CA GLU A 140 -12.91 4.46 3.26
C GLU A 140 -11.75 3.55 2.87
N ILE A 141 -10.60 3.66 3.55
CA ILE A 141 -9.44 2.80 3.30
C ILE A 141 -9.78 1.34 3.64
N ILE A 142 -10.46 1.08 4.76
CA ILE A 142 -10.89 -0.27 5.14
C ILE A 142 -11.84 -0.85 4.09
N ASP A 143 -12.87 -0.09 3.71
CA ASP A 143 -13.91 -0.58 2.81
C ASP A 143 -13.33 -0.89 1.42
N ALA A 144 -12.52 0.03 0.88
CA ALA A 144 -11.83 -0.18 -0.40
C ALA A 144 -10.83 -1.35 -0.35
N TYR A 145 -10.11 -1.52 0.76
CA TYR A 145 -9.22 -2.68 0.93
C TYR A 145 -10.00 -4.00 0.94
N ILE A 146 -11.13 -4.07 1.64
CA ILE A 146 -11.96 -5.29 1.69
C ILE A 146 -12.48 -5.63 0.30
N GLU A 147 -13.03 -4.64 -0.42
CA GLU A 147 -13.51 -4.81 -1.79
C GLU A 147 -12.39 -5.30 -2.72
N LYS A 148 -11.22 -4.65 -2.69
CA LYS A 148 -10.06 -5.05 -3.51
C LYS A 148 -9.53 -6.44 -3.15
N ASN A 149 -9.53 -6.82 -1.87
CA ASN A 149 -9.17 -8.16 -1.43
C ASN A 149 -10.10 -9.23 -2.04
N GLU A 150 -11.41 -9.00 -2.02
CA GLU A 150 -12.41 -9.89 -2.62
C GLU A 150 -12.26 -10.00 -4.14
N GLU A 151 -12.01 -8.88 -4.82
CA GLU A 151 -11.71 -8.88 -6.25
C GLU A 151 -10.45 -9.68 -6.58
N ASN A 152 -9.37 -9.51 -5.80
CA ASN A 152 -8.11 -10.23 -6.01
C ASN A 152 -8.30 -11.75 -5.84
N TYR A 153 -9.13 -12.18 -4.88
CA TYR A 153 -9.54 -13.59 -4.80
C TYR A 153 -10.29 -14.06 -6.05
N ALA A 154 -11.20 -13.25 -6.58
CA ALA A 154 -11.94 -13.59 -7.80
C ALA A 154 -11.01 -13.70 -9.01
N ARG A 155 -10.07 -12.76 -9.17
CA ARG A 155 -9.06 -12.76 -10.25
C ARG A 155 -8.22 -14.04 -10.21
N GLN A 156 -7.70 -14.41 -9.05
CA GLN A 156 -6.88 -15.62 -8.88
C GLN A 156 -7.66 -16.92 -9.14
N ARG A 157 -8.96 -16.98 -8.80
CA ARG A 157 -9.83 -18.13 -9.15
C ARG A 157 -10.07 -18.27 -10.66
N SER A 158 -10.03 -17.17 -11.40
CA SER A 158 -10.23 -17.14 -12.85
C SER A 158 -8.96 -17.47 -13.66
N GLY A 159 -7.81 -17.66 -12.99
CA GLY A 159 -6.54 -18.02 -13.64
C GLY A 159 -5.77 -16.84 -14.22
N TYR A 160 -6.00 -15.63 -13.70
CA TYR A 160 -5.10 -14.49 -13.87
C TYR A 160 -3.86 -14.69 -12.99
#